data_AF-A0A4R6R645-F1
#
_entry.id   AF-A0A4R6R645-F1
#
_cell.length_a   1.000
_cell.length_b   1.000
_cell.length_c   1.000
_cell.angle_alpha   90.00
_cell.angle_beta   90.00
_cell.angle_gamma   90.00
#
_symmetry.space_group_name_H-M   'P 1'
#
loop_
_entity.id
_entity.type
_entity.pdbx_description
1 polymer ?
#
loop_
_entity_poly.entity_id
_entity_poly.type
_entity_poly.pdbx_seq_one_letter_code
_entity_poly.pdbx_strand_id
1 'polypeptide(L)'
;MEIDPENISAEEFDKEDDLDIELDPATVTDKERLVEFIKNLMMDFEKNKDRWESWTIDDYLEAMAAFLHDTRVDNKITNKFQMVAVCLVAASAYE
;
A
#
# COMPACT_ATOMS: atom_id res chain seq x y z
N MET A 1 24.83 -1.30 40.40
CA MET A 1 25.22 -1.33 38.98
C MET A 1 24.37 -0.25 38.34
N GLU A 2 24.94 0.95 38.23
CA GLU A 2 24.26 2.11 37.66
C GLU A 2 24.25 1.96 36.15
N ILE A 3 23.10 2.21 35.52
CA ILE A 3 22.96 2.23 34.07
C ILE A 3 23.37 3.63 33.61
N ASP A 4 24.44 3.69 32.82
CA ASP A 4 24.97 4.92 32.24
C ASP A 4 24.02 5.43 31.15
N PRO A 5 23.44 6.64 31.28
CA PRO A 5 22.48 7.18 30.31
C PRO A 5 23.10 7.53 28.95
N GLU A 6 24.43 7.50 28.80
CA GLU A 6 25.11 7.82 27.53
C GLU A 6 25.32 6.61 26.61
N ASN A 7 24.86 5.41 27.00
CA ASN A 7 25.10 4.18 26.23
C ASN A 7 23.84 3.58 25.56
N ILE A 8 22.86 4.41 25.25
CA ILE A 8 21.84 4.06 24.25
C ILE A 8 22.49 4.28 22.89
N SER A 9 23.02 3.21 22.29
CA SER A 9 23.61 3.25 20.96
C SER A 9 22.61 3.83 19.95
N ALA A 10 23.07 4.68 19.05
CA ALA A 10 22.27 5.22 17.92
C ALA A 10 21.64 4.12 17.03
N GLU A 11 22.03 2.86 17.22
CA GLU A 11 21.50 1.66 16.55
C GLU A 11 20.14 1.18 17.09
N GLU A 12 19.64 1.76 18.20
CA GLU A 12 18.29 1.46 18.72
C GLU A 12 17.23 2.47 18.25
N PHE A 13 17.62 3.56 17.57
CA PHE A 13 16.69 4.61 17.14
C PHE A 13 16.08 4.38 15.75
N ASP A 14 16.48 3.32 15.03
CA ASP A 14 16.17 3.15 13.60
C ASP A 14 15.47 1.81 13.29
N LYS A 15 14.69 1.27 14.24
CA LYS A 15 13.93 0.02 14.04
C LYS A 15 12.41 0.18 14.02
N GLU A 16 11.89 1.41 14.09
CA GLU A 16 10.44 1.65 14.09
C GLU A 16 9.88 2.13 12.72
N ASP A 17 10.73 2.51 11.75
CA ASP A 17 10.27 3.05 10.46
C ASP A 17 10.23 2.03 9.29
N ASP A 18 10.62 0.77 9.56
CA ASP A 18 10.59 -0.39 8.64
C ASP A 18 9.35 -1.29 8.86
N LEU A 19 8.25 -0.73 9.35
CA LEU A 19 6.96 -1.37 9.11
C LEU A 19 6.65 -1.18 7.64
N ASP A 20 7.07 -2.14 6.80
CA ASP A 20 6.45 -2.40 5.50
C ASP A 20 4.95 -2.41 5.74
N ILE A 21 4.27 -1.31 5.43
CA ILE A 21 2.83 -1.21 5.59
C ILE A 21 2.27 -2.22 4.60
N GLU A 22 1.89 -3.39 5.09
CA GLU A 22 1.28 -4.42 4.27
C GLU A 22 -0.03 -3.85 3.70
N LEU A 23 0.00 -3.50 2.42
CA LEU A 23 -1.14 -2.99 1.68
C LEU A 23 -2.11 -4.13 1.43
N ASP A 24 -2.84 -4.55 2.47
CA ASP A 24 -3.87 -5.59 2.39
C ASP A 24 -5.26 -4.96 2.15
N PRO A 25 -5.84 -5.09 0.95
CA PRO A 25 -7.17 -4.59 0.64
C PRO A 25 -8.29 -5.17 1.53
N ALA A 26 -8.09 -6.35 2.13
CA ALA A 26 -9.07 -6.97 3.00
C ALA A 26 -9.35 -6.15 4.27
N THR A 27 -8.38 -5.33 4.70
CA THR A 27 -8.49 -4.44 5.87
C THR A 27 -9.41 -3.23 5.63
N VAL A 28 -9.77 -2.96 4.36
CA VAL A 28 -10.52 -1.76 3.97
C VAL A 28 -12.03 -1.97 4.13
N THR A 29 -12.53 -1.83 5.36
CA THR A 29 -13.93 -2.12 5.69
C THR A 29 -14.90 -0.96 5.46
N ASP A 30 -14.40 0.27 5.42
CA ASP A 30 -15.19 1.50 5.34
C ASP A 30 -14.43 2.61 4.61
N LYS A 31 -15.04 3.80 4.55
CA LYS A 31 -14.49 4.95 3.84
C LYS A 31 -13.22 5.47 4.52
N GLU A 32 -13.21 5.55 5.84
CA GLU A 32 -12.09 6.07 6.62
C GLU A 32 -10.86 5.17 6.44
N ARG A 33 -11.04 3.85 6.46
CA ARG A 33 -10.00 2.88 6.14
C ARG A 33 -9.52 2.96 4.70
N LEU A 34 -10.39 3.25 3.73
CA LEU A 34 -9.95 3.48 2.35
C LEU A 34 -9.09 4.74 2.23
N VAL A 35 -9.42 5.80 2.95
CA VAL A 35 -8.60 7.02 2.95
C VAL A 35 -7.22 6.77 3.56
N GLU A 36 -7.15 6.01 4.65
CA GLU A 36 -5.89 5.58 5.25
C GLU A 36 -5.08 4.71 4.27
N PHE A 37 -5.73 3.74 3.64
CA PHE A 37 -5.13 2.87 2.63
C PHE A 37 -4.50 3.64 1.47
N ILE A 38 -5.22 4.63 0.90
CA ILE A 38 -4.71 5.46 -0.20
C ILE A 38 -3.46 6.24 0.24
N LYS A 39 -3.45 6.78 1.46
CA LYS A 39 -2.27 7.51 1.97
C LYS A 39 -1.08 6.57 2.12
N ASN A 40 -1.30 5.38 2.64
CA ASN A 40 -0.25 4.37 2.77
C ASN A 40 0.28 3.93 1.40
N LEU A 41 -0.59 3.77 0.41
CA LEU A 41 -0.20 3.46 -0.96
C LEU A 41 0.65 4.57 -1.59
N MET A 42 0.31 5.86 -1.36
CA MET A 42 1.13 6.98 -1.80
C MET A 42 2.51 6.98 -1.15
N MET A 43 2.57 6.69 0.16
CA MET A 43 3.85 6.58 0.87
C MET A 43 4.69 5.40 0.36
N ASP A 44 4.05 4.27 0.07
CA ASP A 44 4.70 3.11 -0.53
C ASP A 44 5.29 3.44 -1.90
N PHE A 45 4.53 4.12 -2.78
CA PHE A 45 5.05 4.58 -4.07
C PHE A 45 6.28 5.48 -3.94
N GLU A 46 6.29 6.39 -2.96
CA GLU A 46 7.42 7.29 -2.74
C GLU A 46 8.67 6.55 -2.21
N LYS A 47 8.48 5.57 -1.31
CA LYS A 47 9.58 4.82 -0.69
C LYS A 47 10.11 3.69 -1.56
N ASN A 48 9.23 3.00 -2.29
CA ASN A 48 9.48 1.76 -3.02
C ASN A 48 9.25 1.90 -4.52
N LYS A 49 9.56 3.08 -5.08
CA LYS A 49 9.28 3.43 -6.47
C LYS A 49 9.88 2.45 -7.50
N ASP A 50 11.01 1.85 -7.17
CA ASP A 50 11.70 0.86 -8.00
C ASP A 50 10.98 -0.50 -8.07
N ARG A 51 10.05 -0.76 -7.15
CA ARG A 51 9.22 -1.97 -7.13
C ARG A 51 7.91 -1.82 -7.93
N TRP A 52 7.54 -0.59 -8.27
CA TRP A 52 6.31 -0.29 -9.00
C TRP A 52 6.53 -0.44 -10.50
N GLU A 53 5.65 -1.18 -11.16
CA GLU A 53 5.72 -1.39 -12.61
C GLU A 53 5.16 -0.19 -13.39
N SER A 54 4.25 0.57 -12.77
CA SER A 54 3.66 1.80 -13.33
C SER A 54 4.46 3.05 -12.92
N TRP A 55 5.30 3.55 -13.82
CA TRP A 55 6.22 4.67 -13.55
C TRP A 55 5.55 6.05 -13.67
N THR A 56 4.46 6.12 -14.44
CA THR A 56 3.66 7.33 -14.66
C THR A 56 2.21 7.14 -14.23
N ILE A 57 1.50 8.25 -14.04
CA ILE A 57 0.06 8.21 -13.74
C ILE A 57 -0.74 7.62 -14.91
N ASP A 58 -0.31 7.83 -16.14
CA ASP A 58 -0.94 7.28 -17.34
C ASP A 58 -0.84 5.75 -17.34
N ASP A 59 0.37 5.20 -17.10
CA ASP A 59 0.59 3.74 -17.01
C ASP A 59 -0.27 3.13 -15.89
N TYR A 60 -0.28 3.77 -14.72
CA TYR A 60 -1.05 3.31 -13.58
C TYR A 60 -2.56 3.29 -13.84
N LEU A 61 -3.09 4.30 -14.55
CA LEU A 61 -4.50 4.35 -14.91
C LEU A 61 -4.86 3.33 -16.00
N GLU A 62 -3.96 3.07 -16.95
CA GLU A 62 -4.11 2.04 -17.97
C GLU A 62 -4.12 0.64 -17.33
N ALA A 63 -3.18 0.35 -16.43
CA ALA A 63 -3.13 -0.86 -15.63
C ALA A 63 -4.41 -1.08 -14.81
N MET A 64 -4.91 -0.02 -14.16
CA MET A 64 -6.18 -0.08 -13.42
C MET A 64 -7.38 -0.39 -14.32
N ALA A 65 -7.41 0.19 -15.53
CA ALA A 65 -8.46 -0.07 -16.51
C ALA A 65 -8.40 -1.49 -17.08
N ALA A 66 -7.21 -1.99 -17.40
CA ALA A 66 -6.97 -3.35 -17.87
C ALA A 66 -7.39 -4.38 -16.81
N PHE A 67 -6.97 -4.19 -15.56
CA PHE A 67 -7.37 -5.05 -14.44
C PHE A 67 -8.88 -5.10 -14.28
N LEU A 68 -9.57 -3.95 -14.31
CA LEU A 68 -11.03 -3.89 -14.21
C LEU A 68 -11.76 -4.55 -15.39
N HIS A 69 -11.19 -4.45 -16.59
CA HIS A 69 -11.73 -5.11 -17.77
C HIS A 69 -11.61 -6.63 -17.70
N ASP A 70 -10.46 -7.13 -17.23
CA ASP A 70 -10.15 -8.55 -17.20
C ASP A 70 -10.73 -9.27 -15.97
N THR A 71 -10.95 -8.51 -14.89
CA THR A 71 -11.57 -9.03 -13.68
C THR A 71 -13.05 -9.27 -13.93
N ARG A 72 -13.42 -10.54 -14.04
CA ARG A 72 -14.80 -10.96 -13.83
C ARG A 72 -15.12 -10.69 -12.38
N VAL A 73 -15.97 -9.70 -12.12
CA VAL A 73 -16.44 -9.39 -10.77
C VAL A 73 -17.25 -10.59 -10.27
N ASP A 74 -16.57 -11.58 -9.70
CA ASP A 74 -17.20 -12.64 -8.96
C ASP A 74 -17.83 -11.99 -7.72
N ASN A 75 -19.10 -12.30 -7.44
CA ASN A 75 -19.94 -11.75 -6.38
C ASN A 75 -19.41 -11.90 -4.93
N LYS A 76 -18.13 -12.25 -4.74
CA LYS A 76 -17.45 -12.40 -3.45
C LYS A 76 -16.93 -11.08 -2.88
N ILE A 77 -16.64 -10.08 -3.71
CA ILE A 77 -16.31 -8.73 -3.23
C ILE A 77 -17.61 -8.00 -2.93
N THR A 78 -18.05 -8.06 -1.68
CA THR A 78 -19.30 -7.44 -1.22
C THR A 78 -19.12 -5.99 -0.77
N ASN A 79 -17.89 -5.58 -0.47
CA ASN A 79 -17.57 -4.23 -0.03
C ASN A 79 -16.96 -3.40 -1.17
N LYS A 80 -17.66 -2.34 -1.56
CA LYS A 80 -17.21 -1.39 -2.59
C LYS A 80 -15.87 -0.74 -2.28
N PHE A 81 -15.50 -0.56 -1.00
CA PHE A 81 -14.23 0.04 -0.61
C PHE A 81 -13.06 -0.94 -0.80
N GLN A 82 -13.27 -2.22 -0.47
CA GLN A 82 -12.30 -3.28 -0.77
C GLN A 82 -12.08 -3.41 -2.27
N MET A 83 -13.13 -3.31 -3.09
CA MET A 83 -12.98 -3.31 -4.55
C MET A 83 -12.04 -2.20 -5.03
N VAL A 84 -12.22 -0.97 -4.52
CA VAL A 84 -11.34 0.16 -4.87
C VAL A 84 -9.90 -0.11 -4.41
N ALA A 85 -9.71 -0.60 -3.18
CA ALA A 85 -8.38 -0.93 -2.67
C ALA A 85 -7.69 -2.02 -3.50
N VAL A 86 -8.41 -3.08 -3.91
CA VAL A 86 -7.89 -4.11 -4.81
C VAL A 86 -7.48 -3.52 -6.15
N CYS A 87 -8.30 -2.66 -6.76
CA CYS A 87 -7.97 -2.04 -8.04
C CYS A 87 -6.71 -1.18 -7.95
N LEU A 88 -6.55 -0.44 -6.85
CA LEU A 88 -5.38 0.39 -6.62
C LEU A 88 -4.10 -0.44 -6.48
N VAL A 89 -4.12 -1.51 -5.69
CA VAL A 89 -2.95 -2.39 -5.55
C VAL A 89 -2.66 -3.16 -6.83
N ALA A 90 -3.69 -3.63 -7.53
CA ALA A 90 -3.47 -4.32 -8.80
C ALA A 90 -2.77 -3.40 -9.79
N ALA A 91 -3.20 -2.14 -9.91
CA ALA A 91 -2.61 -1.17 -10.82
C ALA A 91 -1.13 -0.85 -10.52
N SER A 92 -0.65 -1.02 -9.28
CA SER A 92 0.76 -0.79 -8.96
C SER A 92 1.69 -1.90 -9.46
N ALA A 93 1.15 -3.07 -9.78
CA ALA A 93 1.90 -4.31 -10.07
C ALA A 93 1.38 -5.05 -11.33
N TYR A 94 0.72 -4.34 -12.25
CA TYR A 94 0.17 -4.91 -13.47
C TYR A 94 0.88 -4.26 -14.68
N GLU A 95 1.56 -5.08 -15.48
CA GLU A 95 2.21 -4.72 -16.76
C GLU A 95 1.24 -4.60 -17.94
#